data_AF-A0A969G1X5-F1
#
_entry.id   AF-A0A969G1X5-F1
#
_cell.length_a   1.000
_cell.length_b   1.000
_cell.length_c   1.000
_cell.angle_alpha   90.00
_cell.angle_beta   90.00
_cell.angle_gamma   90.00
#
_symmetry.space_group_name_H-M   'P 1'
#
loop_
_entity.id
_entity.type
_entity.pdbx_description
1 polymer ?
#
loop_
_entity_poly.entity_id
_entity_poly.type
_entity_poly.pdbx_seq_one_letter_code
_entity_poly.pdbx_strand_id
1 'polypeptide(L)'
;MSESELSTIDIAQISTLIGDRLGLCFGEKELYRLPKQLAGQMEQFELENHGEYYQRLATTESILAPIWQGLIAVLTNTESCFFRDEGQFKLLRTQILPELIRRDRLKDSSRFGVPVARRGKKLTPWRSY
;
A
#
# COMPACT_ATOMS: atom_id res chain seq x y z
N MET A 1 -1.52 8.94 -39.53
CA MET A 1 -1.89 9.07 -38.10
C MET A 1 -0.68 8.62 -37.32
N SER A 2 -0.04 9.54 -36.61
CA SER A 2 1.34 9.41 -36.18
C SER A 2 1.45 8.60 -34.89
N GLU A 3 2.47 7.75 -34.80
CA GLU A 3 2.82 6.85 -33.69
C GLU A 3 2.83 7.54 -32.30
N SER A 4 3.06 8.86 -32.28
CA SER A 4 3.00 9.71 -31.09
C SER A 4 1.60 9.90 -30.48
N GLU A 5 0.54 9.88 -31.29
CA GLU A 5 -0.84 10.07 -30.81
C GLU A 5 -1.40 8.78 -30.19
N LEU A 6 -1.04 7.62 -30.74
CA LEU A 6 -1.44 6.30 -30.21
C LEU A 6 -0.88 6.07 -28.80
N SER A 7 0.40 6.42 -28.60
CA SER A 7 1.05 6.37 -27.28
C SER A 7 0.31 7.20 -26.23
N THR A 8 -0.26 8.35 -26.60
CA THR A 8 -0.97 9.22 -25.65
C THR A 8 -2.32 8.62 -25.20
N ILE A 9 -3.02 7.95 -26.11
CA ILE A 9 -4.29 7.26 -25.80
C ILE A 9 -4.03 6.08 -24.87
N ASP A 10 -2.96 5.32 -25.12
CA ASP A 10 -2.60 4.15 -24.31
C ASP A 10 -2.28 4.55 -22.86
N ILE A 11 -1.58 5.68 -22.65
CA ILE A 11 -1.26 6.17 -21.31
C ILE A 11 -2.52 6.53 -20.52
N ALA A 12 -3.52 7.15 -21.15
CA ALA A 12 -4.78 7.49 -20.50
C ALA A 12 -5.58 6.23 -20.09
N GLN A 13 -5.56 5.20 -20.93
CA GLN A 13 -6.19 3.91 -20.62
C GLN A 13 -5.48 3.20 -19.45
N ILE A 14 -4.15 3.21 -19.46
CA ILE A 14 -3.34 2.65 -18.37
C ILE A 14 -3.58 3.40 -17.06
N SER A 15 -3.60 4.74 -17.08
CA SER A 15 -3.86 5.52 -15.87
C SER A 15 -5.25 5.25 -15.29
N THR A 16 -6.26 5.10 -16.16
CA THR A 16 -7.63 4.76 -15.75
C THR A 16 -7.68 3.38 -15.11
N LEU A 17 -7.08 2.38 -15.76
CA LEU A 17 -7.01 1.00 -15.24
C LEU A 17 -6.29 0.94 -13.89
N ILE A 18 -5.20 1.70 -13.73
CA ILE A 18 -4.50 1.81 -12.45
C ILE A 18 -5.39 2.46 -11.39
N GLY A 19 -6.12 3.52 -11.73
CA GLY A 19 -7.07 4.16 -10.83
C GLY A 19 -8.15 3.21 -10.36
N ASP A 20 -8.74 2.45 -11.27
CA ASP A 20 -9.81 1.49 -10.97
C ASP A 20 -9.34 0.33 -10.09
N ARG A 21 -8.10 -0.15 -10.29
CA ARG A 21 -7.56 -1.30 -9.55
C ARG A 21 -6.86 -0.95 -8.24
N LEU A 22 -6.16 0.19 -8.20
CA LEU A 22 -5.31 0.59 -7.06
C LEU A 22 -5.88 1.75 -6.25
N GLY A 23 -6.92 2.44 -6.75
CA GLY A 23 -7.45 3.65 -6.13
C GLY A 23 -6.49 4.84 -6.21
N LEU A 24 -5.54 4.82 -7.14
CA LEU A 24 -4.59 5.91 -7.34
C LEU A 24 -5.19 6.99 -8.25
N CYS A 25 -5.13 8.24 -7.79
CA CYS A 25 -5.48 9.40 -8.59
C CYS A 25 -4.22 10.08 -9.10
N PHE A 26 -4.15 10.33 -10.41
CA PHE A 26 -3.02 11.01 -11.04
C PHE A 26 -3.34 12.48 -11.29
N GLY A 27 -2.54 13.39 -10.75
CA GLY A 27 -2.54 14.79 -11.16
C GLY A 27 -1.67 15.00 -12.40
N GLU A 28 -1.64 16.24 -12.90
CA GLU A 28 -0.90 16.59 -14.12
C GLU A 28 0.59 16.23 -14.04
N LYS A 29 1.21 16.42 -12.87
CA LYS A 29 2.63 16.10 -12.65
C LYS A 29 2.90 14.60 -12.66
N GLU A 30 2.01 13.81 -12.07
CA GLU A 30 2.13 12.35 -12.09
C GLU A 30 1.89 11.81 -13.50
N LEU A 31 0.88 12.31 -14.22
CA LEU A 31 0.63 11.94 -15.63
C LEU A 31 1.82 12.26 -16.54
N TYR A 32 2.52 13.37 -16.30
CA TYR A 32 3.74 13.70 -17.04
C TYR A 32 4.89 12.71 -16.77
N ARG A 33 4.97 12.14 -15.56
CA ARG A 33 6.04 11.19 -15.17
C ARG A 33 5.69 9.74 -15.51
N LEU A 34 4.41 9.43 -15.61
CA LEU A 34 3.90 8.08 -15.81
C LEU A 34 4.53 7.37 -17.01
N PRO A 35 4.64 7.96 -18.22
CA PRO A 35 5.25 7.29 -19.36
C PRO A 35 6.69 6.80 -19.09
N LYS A 36 7.49 7.59 -18.38
CA LYS A 36 8.87 7.22 -18.02
C LYS A 36 8.90 6.06 -17.03
N GLN A 37 7.99 6.05 -16.06
CA GLN A 37 7.86 4.98 -15.08
C GLN A 37 7.40 3.67 -15.76
N LEU A 38 6.48 3.76 -16.71
CA LEU A 38 5.99 2.63 -17.49
C LEU A 38 7.07 2.07 -18.42
N ALA A 39 7.85 2.92 -19.09
CA ALA A 39 8.95 2.48 -19.96
C ALA A 39 9.94 1.57 -19.21
N GLY A 40 10.36 1.96 -18.01
CA GLY A 40 11.25 1.13 -17.19
C GLY A 40 10.63 -0.20 -16.75
N GLN A 41 9.29 -0.28 -16.63
CA GLN A 41 8.59 -1.55 -16.37
C GLN A 41 8.43 -2.38 -17.64
N MET A 42 8.15 -1.76 -18.78
CA MET A 42 8.03 -2.45 -20.07
C MET A 42 9.35 -3.11 -20.48
N GLU A 43 10.49 -2.46 -20.24
CA GLU A 43 11.82 -3.05 -20.43
C GLU A 43 12.02 -4.34 -19.63
N GLN A 44 11.52 -4.39 -18.38
CA GLN A 44 11.63 -5.58 -17.52
C GLN A 44 10.80 -6.78 -18.05
N PHE A 45 9.74 -6.53 -18.81
CA PHE A 45 8.85 -7.56 -19.35
C PHE A 45 9.00 -7.78 -20.85
N GLU A 46 10.02 -7.16 -21.48
CA GLU A 46 10.31 -7.23 -22.91
C GLU A 46 9.11 -6.81 -23.79
N LEU A 47 8.46 -5.71 -23.43
CA LEU A 47 7.28 -5.18 -24.14
C LEU A 47 7.65 -3.95 -24.97
N GLU A 48 7.23 -3.93 -26.23
CA GLU A 48 7.69 -2.93 -27.21
C GLU A 48 6.81 -1.69 -27.26
N ASN A 49 5.54 -1.80 -26.84
CA ASN A 49 4.58 -0.70 -26.90
C ASN A 49 3.60 -0.68 -25.72
N HIS A 50 3.01 0.50 -25.48
CA HIS A 50 2.09 0.74 -24.36
C HIS A 50 0.78 -0.06 -24.49
N GLY A 51 0.32 -0.34 -25.71
CA GLY A 51 -0.87 -1.17 -25.96
C GLY A 51 -0.70 -2.61 -25.47
N GLU A 52 0.44 -3.25 -25.75
CA GLU A 52 0.77 -4.59 -25.23
C GLU A 52 0.87 -4.59 -23.70
N TYR A 53 1.47 -3.55 -23.13
CA TYR A 53 1.54 -3.39 -21.69
C TYR A 53 0.15 -3.25 -21.06
N TYR A 54 -0.73 -2.44 -21.66
CA TYR A 54 -2.12 -2.30 -21.23
C TYR A 54 -2.86 -3.64 -21.31
N GLN A 55 -2.77 -4.36 -22.43
CA GLN A 55 -3.43 -5.65 -22.58
C GLN A 55 -2.96 -6.62 -21.50
N ARG A 56 -1.65 -6.71 -21.27
CA ARG A 56 -1.08 -7.61 -20.25
C ARG A 56 -1.54 -7.24 -18.84
N LEU A 57 -1.63 -5.96 -18.50
CA LEU A 57 -2.22 -5.51 -17.23
C LEU A 57 -3.71 -5.87 -17.13
N ALA A 58 -4.49 -5.61 -18.19
CA ALA A 58 -5.93 -5.81 -18.20
C ALA A 58 -6.32 -7.30 -18.09
N THR A 59 -5.61 -8.19 -18.78
CA THR A 59 -5.84 -9.64 -18.73
C THR A 59 -5.32 -10.29 -17.45
N THR A 60 -4.43 -9.62 -16.72
CA THR A 60 -3.91 -10.14 -15.46
C THR A 60 -4.89 -9.86 -14.33
N GLU A 61 -5.60 -10.89 -13.87
CA GLU A 61 -6.63 -10.78 -12.83
C GLU A 61 -6.05 -10.41 -11.46
N SER A 62 -4.96 -11.05 -11.05
CA SER A 62 -4.39 -10.86 -9.71
C SER A 62 -3.45 -9.66 -9.65
N ILE A 63 -3.72 -8.76 -8.70
CA ILE A 63 -2.83 -7.66 -8.33
C ILE A 63 -1.48 -8.13 -7.76
N LEU A 64 -1.41 -9.39 -7.31
CA LEU A 64 -0.18 -10.00 -6.80
C LEU A 64 0.72 -10.54 -7.92
N ALA A 65 0.28 -10.49 -9.18
CA ALA A 65 1.09 -10.92 -10.30
C ALA A 65 2.33 -10.01 -10.48
N PRO A 66 3.43 -10.53 -11.04
CA PRO A 66 4.69 -9.79 -11.14
C PRO A 66 4.58 -8.42 -11.82
N ILE A 67 3.79 -8.31 -12.90
CA ILE A 67 3.58 -7.06 -13.63
C ILE A 67 2.89 -5.99 -12.78
N TRP A 68 1.88 -6.39 -11.98
CA TRP A 68 1.19 -5.48 -11.07
C TRP A 68 2.06 -5.10 -9.88
N GLN A 69 2.81 -6.04 -9.31
CA GLN A 69 3.71 -5.77 -8.18
C GLN A 69 4.86 -4.83 -8.57
N GLY A 70 5.47 -5.04 -9.74
CA GLY A 70 6.49 -4.13 -10.28
C GLY A 70 5.94 -2.71 -10.47
N LEU A 71 4.75 -2.61 -11.06
CA LEU A 71 4.08 -1.32 -11.25
C LEU A 71 3.78 -0.62 -9.92
N ILE A 72 3.25 -1.34 -8.92
CA ILE A 72 2.97 -0.80 -7.58
C ILE A 72 4.25 -0.26 -6.93
N ALA A 73 5.36 -0.98 -7.03
CA ALA A 73 6.63 -0.56 -6.45
C ALA A 73 7.16 0.74 -7.08
N VAL A 74 6.96 0.93 -8.39
CA VAL A 74 7.39 2.15 -9.10
C VAL A 74 6.46 3.33 -8.83
N LEU A 75 5.16 3.08 -8.65
CA LEU A 75 4.15 4.13 -8.48
C LEU A 75 3.99 4.59 -7.02
N THR A 76 4.24 3.72 -6.05
CA THR A 76 4.03 4.03 -4.64
C THR A 76 5.35 4.38 -3.95
N ASN A 77 5.32 5.41 -3.09
CA ASN A 77 6.44 5.66 -2.20
C ASN A 77 6.35 4.69 -1.01
N THR A 78 7.14 3.61 -1.06
CA THR A 78 7.22 2.61 0.01
C THR A 78 8.13 3.04 1.17
N GLU A 79 8.84 4.16 1.05
CA GLU A 79 9.73 4.62 2.09
C GLU A 79 8.93 5.17 3.28
N SER A 80 9.22 4.60 4.44
CA SER A 80 8.67 5.03 5.72
C SER A 80 9.81 5.20 6.71
N CYS A 81 9.75 6.25 7.52
CA CYS A 81 10.70 6.50 8.59
C CYS A 81 10.08 6.17 9.95
N PHE A 82 10.92 5.72 10.89
CA PHE A 82 10.50 5.55 12.28
C PHE A 82 10.09 6.90 12.86
N PHE A 83 8.97 6.91 13.61
CA PHE A 83 8.43 8.12 14.23
C PHE A 83 8.13 9.26 13.23
N ARG A 84 7.72 8.92 12.00
CA ARG A 84 7.39 9.87 10.91
C ARG A 84 6.56 11.07 11.35
N ASP A 85 5.60 10.85 12.25
CA ASP A 85 4.83 11.89 12.90
C ASP A 85 4.89 11.71 14.43
N GLU A 86 5.86 12.39 15.07
CA GLU A 86 6.04 12.33 16.52
C GLU A 86 4.79 12.79 17.30
N GLY A 87 3.98 13.68 16.73
CA GLY A 87 2.74 14.15 17.33
C GLY A 87 1.73 13.02 17.50
N GLN A 88 1.60 12.14 16.50
CA GLN A 88 0.76 10.95 16.59
C GLN A 88 1.25 9.98 17.67
N PHE A 89 2.56 9.78 17.81
CA PHE A 89 3.11 8.94 18.88
C PHE A 89 2.92 9.55 20.28
N LYS A 90 3.04 10.87 20.40
CA LYS A 90 2.74 11.58 21.65
C LYS A 90 1.28 11.41 22.03
N LEU A 91 0.36 11.59 21.08
CA LEU A 91 -1.08 11.38 21.28
C LEU A 91 -1.39 9.93 21.69
N LEU A 92 -0.75 8.97 21.01
CA LEU A 92 -0.87 7.55 21.31
C LEU A 92 -0.49 7.28 22.77
N ARG A 93 0.66 7.81 23.22
CA ARG A 93 1.18 7.61 24.57
C ARG A 93 0.37 8.29 25.66
N THR A 94 -0.06 9.53 25.45
CA THR A 94 -0.62 10.36 26.53
C THR A 94 -2.14 10.29 26.63
N GLN A 95 -2.84 9.93 25.55
CA GLN A 95 -4.30 9.93 25.52
C GLN A 95 -4.88 8.57 25.12
N ILE A 96 -4.49 8.05 23.94
CA ILE A 96 -5.16 6.88 23.36
C ILE A 96 -4.88 5.62 24.20
N LEU A 97 -3.61 5.29 24.48
CA LEU A 97 -3.27 4.09 25.24
C LEU A 97 -3.83 4.12 26.68
N PRO A 98 -3.69 5.21 27.47
CA PRO A 98 -4.30 5.29 28.79
C PRO A 98 -5.81 5.10 28.78
N GLU A 99 -6.51 5.70 27.82
CA GLU A 99 -7.96 5.59 27.70
C GLU A 99 -8.41 4.17 27.34
N LEU A 100 -7.71 3.50 26.42
CA LEU A 100 -7.99 2.11 26.07
C LEU A 100 -7.80 1.18 27.29
N ILE A 101 -6.73 1.37 28.07
CA ILE A 101 -6.47 0.60 29.29
C ILE A 101 -7.58 0.83 30.32
N ARG A 102 -8.03 2.07 30.49
CA ARG A 102 -9.13 2.41 31.40
C ARG A 102 -10.43 1.74 30.98
N ARG A 103 -10.79 1.81 29.70
CA ARG A 103 -11.99 1.15 29.15
C ARG A 103 -11.96 -0.36 29.32
N ASP A 104 -10.81 -0.99 29.09
CA ASP A 104 -10.62 -2.43 29.29
C ASP A 104 -10.84 -2.84 30.75
N ARG A 105 -10.24 -2.10 31.69
CA ARG A 105 -10.44 -2.34 33.13
C ARG A 105 -11.89 -2.18 33.59
N LEU A 106 -12.62 -1.22 33.00
CA LEU A 106 -14.04 -1.02 33.29
C LEU A 106 -14.93 -2.14 32.74
N LYS A 107 -14.54 -2.76 31.62
CA LYS A 107 -15.22 -3.93 31.07
C LYS A 107 -15.02 -5.17 31.95
N ASP A 108 -13.82 -5.33 32.51
CA ASP A 108 -13.53 -6.38 33.48
C ASP A 108 -14.29 -6.17 34.81
N SER A 109 -14.40 -4.93 35.31
CA SER A 109 -15.12 -4.66 36.55
C SER A 109 -16.65 -4.79 36.43
N SER A 110 -17.20 -4.71 35.22
CA SER A 110 -18.62 -4.94 34.95
C SER A 110 -19.00 -6.43 34.96
N ARG A 111 -17.99 -7.33 34.92
CA ARG A 111 -18.15 -8.77 35.13
C ARG A 111 -17.62 -9.14 36.52
N PHE A 112 -18.36 -8.77 37.56
CA PHE A 112 -18.23 -9.29 38.93
C PHE A 112 -16.80 -9.41 39.50
N GLY A 113 -16.33 -8.35 40.17
CA GLY A 113 -15.67 -8.44 41.49
C GLY A 113 -14.48 -9.40 41.73
N VAL A 114 -13.80 -9.92 40.71
CA VAL A 114 -12.60 -10.76 40.90
C VAL A 114 -11.38 -10.04 40.30
N PRO A 115 -10.30 -9.83 41.08
CA PRO A 115 -9.07 -9.29 40.52
C PRO A 115 -8.51 -10.31 39.52
N VAL A 116 -8.58 -10.00 38.23
CA VAL A 116 -7.82 -10.75 37.21
C VAL A 116 -6.36 -10.35 37.38
N ALA A 117 -5.64 -11.11 38.20
CA ALA A 117 -4.18 -11.10 38.19
C ALA A 117 -3.74 -11.37 36.75
N ARG A 118 -3.12 -10.37 36.10
CA ARG A 118 -2.49 -10.55 34.80
C ARG A 118 -1.40 -11.61 34.98
N ARG A 119 -1.70 -12.85 34.61
CA ARG A 119 -0.69 -13.88 34.39
C ARG A 119 0.25 -13.29 33.36
N GLY A 120 1.43 -12.85 33.80
CA GLY A 120 2.53 -12.53 32.90
C GLY A 120 2.70 -13.73 32.00
N LYS A 121 2.35 -13.59 30.72
CA LYS A 121 2.74 -14.58 29.71
C LYS A 121 4.25 -14.52 29.72
N LYS A 122 4.88 -15.48 30.40
CA LYS A 122 6.32 -15.70 30.28
C LYS A 122 6.59 -15.81 28.78
N LEU A 123 7.50 -14.97 28.30
CA LEU A 123 8.08 -15.08 26.97
C LEU A 123 8.63 -16.52 26.87
N THR A 124 7.94 -17.42 26.16
CA THR A 124 8.50 -18.73 25.89
C THR A 124 9.73 -18.50 25.00
N PRO A 125 10.90 -19.02 25.36
CA PRO A 125 12.07 -18.87 24.50
C PRO A 125 11.75 -19.50 23.15
N TRP A 126 12.03 -18.75 22.08
CA TRP A 126 11.86 -19.19 20.72
C TRP A 126 12.56 -20.54 20.53
N ARG A 127 11.82 -21.55 20.07
CA ARG A 127 12.42 -22.81 19.60
C ARG A 127 13.13 -22.49 18.30
N SER A 128 14.46 -22.46 18.34
CA SER A 128 15.28 -22.60 17.15
C SER A 128 14.98 -23.96 16.54
N TYR A 129 14.46 -23.95 15.31
CA TYR A 129 14.51 -25.09 14.40
C TYR A 129 15.76 -24.99 13.54
#